data_AF-A0A661R1M2-F1
#
_entry.id   AF-A0A661R1M2-F1
#
_cell.length_a   1.000
_cell.length_b   1.000
_cell.length_c   1.000
_cell.angle_alpha   90.00
_cell.angle_beta   90.00
_cell.angle_gamma   90.00
#
_symmetry.space_group_name_H-M   'P 1'
#
loop_
_entity.id
_entity.type
_entity.pdbx_description
1 polymer ?
#
loop_
_entity_poly.entity_id
_entity_poly.type
_entity_poly.pdbx_seq_one_letter_code
_entity_poly.pdbx_strand_id
1 'polypeptide(L)'
;MKKQLLSVLILAALLLTIIPTGHTQGPAAPPDPPEPFRACEIEGPCKAADGHWYMPEGARPHEANVMSPQETGGPDDYGYTWDDSVALNWIDASGGTETGIGSDTDHVGPVNIGFSFKYYENTYSQLYISRFGFLTFNDDGIYDSQSRIPSPSLPNDVIAPHWVPAY
;
A
#
# COMPACT_ATOMS: atom_id res chain seq x y z
N MET A 1 -55.51 0.46 52.65
CA MET A 1 -54.60 1.62 52.44
C MET A 1 -53.12 1.24 52.28
N LYS A 2 -52.58 0.19 52.93
CA LYS A 2 -51.16 -0.22 52.80
C LYS A 2 -50.72 -0.83 51.46
N LYS A 3 -51.62 -1.45 50.67
CA LYS A 3 -51.29 -2.01 49.34
C LYS A 3 -51.18 -0.97 48.23
N GLN A 4 -51.91 0.15 48.35
CA GLN A 4 -51.88 1.27 47.40
C GLN A 4 -50.59 2.11 47.56
N LEU A 5 -50.03 2.18 48.77
CA LEU A 5 -48.75 2.86 49.02
C LEU A 5 -47.54 2.09 48.44
N LEU A 6 -47.57 0.75 48.48
CA LEU A 6 -46.50 -0.09 47.94
C LEU A 6 -46.42 0.00 46.40
N SER A 7 -47.58 0.02 45.72
CA SER A 7 -47.62 0.15 44.26
C SER A 7 -47.12 1.52 43.77
N VAL A 8 -47.36 2.60 44.52
CA VAL A 8 -46.83 3.94 44.18
C VAL A 8 -45.33 4.02 44.41
N LEU A 9 -44.80 3.37 45.46
CA LEU A 9 -43.35 3.30 45.71
C LEU A 9 -42.60 2.46 44.68
N ILE A 10 -43.20 1.37 44.19
CA ILE A 10 -42.60 0.53 43.13
C ILE A 10 -42.66 1.25 41.77
N LEU A 11 -43.72 2.00 41.48
CA LEU A 11 -43.82 2.78 40.24
C LEU A 11 -42.89 4.01 40.25
N ALA A 12 -42.66 4.63 41.41
CA ALA A 12 -41.69 5.72 41.56
C ALA A 12 -40.23 5.23 41.47
N ALA A 13 -39.93 4.02 41.95
CA ALA A 13 -38.60 3.42 41.83
C ALA A 13 -38.28 2.95 40.39
N LEU A 14 -39.30 2.55 39.62
CA LEU A 14 -39.12 2.10 38.23
C LEU A 14 -38.99 3.26 37.22
N LEU A 15 -39.36 4.49 37.61
CA LEU A 15 -39.25 5.68 36.75
C LEU A 15 -37.88 6.40 36.86
N LEU A 16 -36.98 5.93 37.72
CA LEU A 16 -35.67 6.56 38.00
C LEU A 16 -34.47 5.88 37.30
N THR A 17 -34.69 4.84 36.49
CA THR A 17 -33.61 4.08 35.84
C THR A 17 -33.49 4.30 34.34
N ILE A 18 -34.06 5.37 33.79
CA ILE A 18 -33.88 5.73 32.38
C ILE A 18 -33.30 7.15 32.30
N ILE A 19 -32.05 7.29 32.73
CA ILE A 19 -31.24 8.44 32.33
C ILE A 19 -30.56 8.00 31.03
N PRO A 20 -30.92 8.56 29.85
CA PRO A 20 -30.06 8.39 28.69
C PRO A 20 -28.73 9.05 29.07
N THR A 21 -27.66 8.27 29.09
CA THR A 21 -26.32 8.84 28.95
C THR A 21 -26.27 9.44 27.56
N GLY A 22 -26.81 10.65 27.42
CA GLY A 22 -26.40 11.54 26.36
C GLY A 22 -24.91 11.69 26.52
N HIS A 23 -24.15 11.02 25.66
CA HIS A 23 -22.79 11.45 25.39
C HIS A 23 -22.94 12.88 24.88
N THR A 24 -22.84 13.86 25.78
CA THR A 24 -22.39 15.18 25.41
C THR A 24 -20.99 14.96 24.87
N GLN A 25 -20.88 14.70 23.57
CA GLN A 25 -19.69 15.07 22.84
C GLN A 25 -19.54 16.56 23.15
N GLY A 26 -18.54 16.89 23.96
CA GLY A 26 -18.03 18.25 23.99
C GLY A 26 -17.76 18.70 22.55
N PRO A 27 -17.69 20.01 22.29
CA PRO A 27 -17.31 20.49 20.97
C PRO A 27 -16.13 19.65 20.48
N ALA A 28 -16.26 19.10 19.26
CA ALA A 28 -15.22 18.29 18.65
C ALA A 28 -13.88 18.97 18.96
N ALA A 29 -12.95 18.23 19.56
CA ALA A 29 -11.61 18.75 19.74
C ALA A 29 -11.20 19.33 18.38
N PRO A 30 -10.71 20.59 18.33
CA PRO A 30 -10.19 21.13 17.08
C PRO A 30 -9.27 20.06 16.48
N PRO A 31 -9.31 19.84 15.15
CA PRO A 31 -8.46 18.85 14.52
C PRO A 31 -7.05 19.04 15.05
N ASP A 32 -6.41 17.94 15.47
CA ASP A 32 -5.07 17.99 16.03
C ASP A 32 -4.22 18.89 15.11
N PRO A 33 -3.43 19.83 15.68
CA PRO A 33 -2.54 20.65 14.88
C PRO A 33 -1.77 19.70 13.96
N PRO A 34 -1.64 20.01 12.66
CA PRO A 34 -0.87 19.16 11.76
C PRO A 34 0.46 18.89 12.44
N GLU A 35 0.77 17.60 12.64
CA GLU A 35 2.01 17.23 13.33
C GLU A 35 3.14 18.04 12.70
N PRO A 36 3.94 18.78 13.49
CA PRO A 36 5.04 19.54 12.94
C PRO A 36 5.89 18.54 12.17
N PHE A 37 6.00 18.73 10.85
CA PHE A 37 6.70 17.85 9.91
C PHE A 37 7.89 17.21 10.61
N ARG A 38 7.72 15.98 11.10
CA ARG A 38 8.81 15.26 11.72
C ARG A 38 9.78 15.05 10.58
N ALA A 39 10.96 15.66 10.67
CA ALA A 39 11.97 15.54 9.64
C ALA A 39 12.14 14.04 9.38
N CYS A 40 11.85 13.65 8.13
CA CYS A 40 11.99 12.31 7.59
C CYS A 40 13.24 11.64 8.19
N GLU A 41 13.04 10.61 9.01
CA GLU A 41 14.17 9.86 9.57
C GLU A 41 14.90 9.18 8.40
N ILE A 42 16.24 9.08 8.45
CA ILE A 42 17.09 8.58 7.33
C ILE A 42 16.87 7.06 7.10
N GLU A 43 15.91 6.46 7.81
CA GLU A 43 15.61 5.04 7.81
C GLU A 43 14.15 4.86 7.36
N GLY A 44 13.95 4.44 6.10
CA GLY A 44 12.61 4.12 5.57
C GLY A 44 11.99 5.19 4.65
N PRO A 45 10.81 4.86 4.08
CA PRO A 45 10.07 5.75 3.20
C PRO A 45 9.45 6.90 3.99
N CYS A 46 9.38 8.07 3.36
CA CYS A 46 8.91 9.30 3.96
C CYS A 46 7.75 9.88 3.17
N LYS A 47 6.80 10.49 3.88
CA LYS A 47 5.67 11.17 3.26
C LYS A 47 5.99 12.66 3.08
N ALA A 48 6.01 13.14 1.84
CA ALA A 48 6.20 14.54 1.52
C ALA A 48 4.96 15.38 1.87
N ALA A 49 5.09 16.71 1.80
CA ALA A 49 4.01 17.64 2.15
C ALA A 49 2.78 17.55 1.22
N ASP A 50 2.97 17.00 0.03
CA ASP A 50 1.92 16.68 -0.94
C ASP A 50 1.22 15.34 -0.66
N GLY A 51 1.68 14.59 0.35
CA GLY A 51 1.13 13.29 0.73
C GLY A 51 1.73 12.11 -0.04
N HIS A 52 2.70 12.32 -0.93
CA HIS A 52 3.33 11.23 -1.66
C HIS A 52 4.46 10.59 -0.84
N TRP A 53 4.60 9.27 -0.93
CA TRP A 53 5.70 8.54 -0.30
C TRP A 53 6.92 8.56 -1.21
N TYR A 54 8.08 8.93 -0.67
CA TYR A 54 9.36 8.91 -1.36
C TYR A 54 10.44 8.31 -0.46
N MET A 55 11.51 7.80 -1.05
CA MET A 55 12.69 7.38 -0.30
C MET A 55 13.73 8.50 -0.32
N PRO A 56 14.19 9.03 0.82
CA PRO A 56 15.12 10.16 0.83
C PRO A 56 16.49 9.74 0.29
N GLU A 57 17.20 10.68 -0.35
CA GLU A 57 18.56 10.46 -0.81
C GLU A 57 19.47 10.11 0.39
N GLY A 58 20.20 8.99 0.30
CA GLY A 58 21.04 8.48 1.38
C GLY A 58 20.32 7.63 2.43
N ALA A 59 19.02 7.33 2.28
CA ALA A 59 18.36 6.34 3.11
C ALA A 59 19.08 4.98 3.05
N ARG A 60 19.17 4.33 4.20
CA ARG A 60 19.63 2.94 4.27
C ARG A 60 18.47 2.00 3.94
N PRO A 61 18.68 0.95 3.13
CA PRO A 61 17.64 -0.06 2.92
C PRO A 61 17.21 -0.67 4.25
N HIS A 62 15.91 -0.78 4.46
CA HIS A 62 15.37 -1.36 5.68
C HIS A 62 15.61 -2.87 5.71
N GLU A 63 16.10 -3.42 6.83
CA GLU A 63 16.06 -4.87 7.08
C GLU A 63 14.58 -5.24 7.25
N ALA A 64 13.98 -5.93 6.28
CA ALA A 64 12.55 -6.24 6.32
C ALA A 64 12.24 -7.02 7.62
N ASN A 65 11.50 -6.39 8.53
CA ASN A 65 10.89 -7.12 9.64
C ASN A 65 9.85 -8.03 8.97
N VAL A 66 10.03 -9.35 9.06
CA VAL A 66 9.20 -10.33 8.37
C VAL A 66 7.77 -10.23 8.93
N MET A 67 6.97 -9.35 8.35
CA MET A 67 5.54 -9.30 8.61
C MET A 67 4.96 -10.60 8.06
N SER A 68 4.19 -11.30 8.89
CA SER A 68 3.39 -12.44 8.45
C SER A 68 2.59 -12.06 7.19
N PRO A 69 2.49 -12.95 6.17
CA PRO A 69 1.71 -12.65 4.97
C PRO A 69 0.30 -12.21 5.37
N GLN A 70 -0.05 -10.98 5.04
CA GLN A 70 -1.41 -10.48 5.22
C GLN A 70 -2.29 -11.06 4.11
N GLU A 71 -3.36 -11.76 4.49
CA GLU A 71 -4.28 -12.42 3.54
C GLU A 71 -5.03 -11.42 2.62
N THR A 72 -5.04 -10.13 2.97
CA THR A 72 -5.68 -9.04 2.21
C THR A 72 -5.07 -7.72 2.70
N GLY A 73 -4.96 -6.71 1.84
CA GLY A 73 -4.51 -5.39 2.27
C GLY A 73 -4.82 -4.24 1.30
N GLY A 74 -4.41 -3.04 1.74
CA GLY A 74 -4.82 -1.76 1.15
C GLY A 74 -6.15 -1.22 1.72
N PRO A 75 -6.69 -0.11 1.16
CA PRO A 75 -6.07 0.67 0.11
C PRO A 75 -4.81 1.39 0.62
N ASP A 76 -3.76 1.42 -0.21
CA ASP A 76 -2.67 2.37 0.00
C ASP A 76 -3.12 3.81 -0.32
N ASP A 77 -2.22 4.79 -0.16
CA ASP A 77 -2.52 6.20 -0.43
C ASP A 77 -2.87 6.48 -1.91
N TYR A 78 -2.61 5.54 -2.81
CA TYR A 78 -2.95 5.60 -4.24
C TYR A 78 -4.18 4.75 -4.61
N GLY A 79 -4.79 4.07 -3.64
CA GLY A 79 -6.00 3.28 -3.81
C GLY A 79 -5.77 1.82 -4.23
N TYR A 80 -4.52 1.32 -4.26
CA TYR A 80 -4.25 -0.08 -4.57
C TYR A 80 -4.62 -0.99 -3.40
N THR A 81 -5.31 -2.08 -3.72
CA THR A 81 -5.74 -3.12 -2.77
C THR A 81 -5.34 -4.49 -3.32
N TRP A 82 -5.13 -5.46 -2.44
CA TRP A 82 -4.93 -6.86 -2.82
C TRP A 82 -5.79 -7.77 -1.93
N ASP A 83 -6.25 -8.87 -2.52
CA ASP A 83 -7.08 -9.89 -1.86
C ASP A 83 -6.57 -11.27 -2.28
N ASP A 84 -5.81 -11.92 -1.41
CA ASP A 84 -5.24 -13.26 -1.67
C ASP A 84 -6.30 -14.37 -1.54
N SER A 85 -7.54 -14.05 -1.14
CA SER A 85 -8.64 -15.01 -1.15
C SER A 85 -9.22 -15.23 -2.55
N VAL A 86 -8.91 -14.35 -3.50
CA VAL A 86 -9.38 -14.45 -4.88
C VAL A 86 -8.51 -15.45 -5.64
N ALA A 87 -9.16 -16.51 -6.15
CA ALA A 87 -8.49 -17.48 -7.01
C ALA A 87 -7.93 -16.82 -8.28
N LEU A 88 -6.66 -17.06 -8.57
CA LEU A 88 -6.00 -16.56 -9.77
C LEU A 88 -6.60 -17.18 -11.03
N ASN A 89 -7.05 -16.33 -11.95
CA ASN A 89 -7.46 -16.73 -13.29
C ASN A 89 -6.26 -16.69 -14.24
N TRP A 90 -5.49 -17.77 -14.27
CA TRP A 90 -4.31 -17.86 -15.13
C TRP A 90 -4.67 -17.78 -16.61
N ILE A 91 -3.99 -16.90 -17.34
CA ILE A 91 -4.08 -16.77 -18.80
C ILE A 91 -2.90 -17.52 -19.40
N ASP A 92 -3.17 -18.38 -20.40
CA ASP A 92 -2.11 -19.07 -21.13
C ASP A 92 -1.33 -18.09 -22.02
N ALA A 93 -0.01 -18.07 -21.86
CA ALA A 93 0.89 -17.19 -22.60
C ALA A 93 1.46 -17.83 -23.88
N SER A 94 1.10 -19.08 -24.22
CA SER A 94 1.65 -19.80 -25.37
C SER A 94 1.41 -19.11 -26.73
N GLY A 95 0.37 -18.27 -26.84
CA GLY A 95 0.08 -17.45 -28.02
C GLY A 95 0.76 -16.08 -28.03
N GLY A 96 1.61 -15.78 -27.05
CA GLY A 96 2.32 -14.51 -26.93
C GLY A 96 3.44 -14.31 -27.95
N THR A 97 4.06 -13.14 -27.90
CA THR A 97 5.27 -12.83 -28.68
C THR A 97 6.50 -13.13 -27.84
N GLU A 98 7.41 -13.93 -28.39
CA GLU A 98 8.72 -14.17 -27.78
C GLU A 98 9.48 -12.85 -27.66
N THR A 99 9.95 -12.54 -26.44
CA THR A 99 10.67 -11.30 -26.14
C THR A 99 12.07 -11.31 -26.76
N GLY A 100 12.67 -12.49 -26.91
CA GLY A 100 14.07 -12.63 -27.31
C GLY A 100 15.06 -12.43 -26.15
N ILE A 101 14.58 -12.29 -24.91
CA ILE A 101 15.43 -12.30 -23.72
C ILE A 101 16.16 -13.65 -23.65
N GLY A 102 17.47 -13.59 -23.40
CA GLY A 102 18.34 -14.74 -23.48
C GLY A 102 19.67 -14.50 -22.78
N SER A 103 20.69 -15.27 -23.13
CA SER A 103 22.01 -15.15 -22.49
C SER A 103 22.74 -13.84 -22.79
N ASP A 104 22.46 -13.24 -23.94
CA ASP A 104 23.10 -12.01 -24.47
C ASP A 104 22.18 -10.79 -24.43
N THR A 105 20.93 -10.98 -24.03
CA THR A 105 19.87 -9.98 -24.07
C THR A 105 19.24 -9.89 -22.69
N ASP A 106 19.69 -8.90 -21.91
CA ASP A 106 19.30 -8.78 -20.50
C ASP A 106 17.99 -8.02 -20.27
N HIS A 107 17.46 -7.33 -21.29
CA HIS A 107 16.17 -6.66 -21.22
C HIS A 107 15.58 -6.41 -22.60
N VAL A 108 14.27 -6.16 -22.64
CA VAL A 108 13.52 -5.78 -23.84
C VAL A 108 12.62 -4.61 -23.53
N GLY A 109 12.60 -3.62 -24.43
CA GLY A 109 11.67 -2.50 -24.34
C GLY A 109 12.12 -1.30 -25.17
N PRO A 110 11.29 -0.24 -25.22
CA PRO A 110 9.95 -0.19 -24.62
C PRO A 110 8.95 -1.06 -25.39
N VAL A 111 8.16 -1.84 -24.66
CA VAL A 111 7.05 -2.66 -25.17
C VAL A 111 5.74 -1.89 -25.00
N ASN A 112 4.99 -1.69 -26.08
CA ASN A 112 3.66 -1.08 -26.02
C ASN A 112 2.66 -2.03 -25.36
N ILE A 113 2.04 -1.59 -24.26
CA ILE A 113 1.06 -2.38 -23.51
C ILE A 113 -0.33 -2.32 -24.18
N GLY A 114 -0.59 -1.29 -24.96
CA GLY A 114 -1.83 -1.12 -25.74
C GLY A 114 -2.99 -0.46 -24.98
N PHE A 115 -2.77 -0.08 -23.73
CA PHE A 115 -3.70 0.70 -22.92
C PHE A 115 -2.95 1.63 -21.96
N SER A 116 -3.66 2.62 -21.40
CA SER A 116 -3.12 3.47 -20.33
C SER A 116 -3.14 2.71 -19.01
N PHE A 117 -1.97 2.45 -18.44
CA PHE A 117 -1.78 1.79 -17.17
C PHE A 117 -1.41 2.81 -16.10
N LYS A 118 -2.25 2.96 -15.08
CA LYS A 118 -1.92 3.79 -13.91
C LYS A 118 -1.05 2.96 -12.97
N TYR A 119 0.07 3.54 -12.56
CA TYR A 119 0.96 2.96 -11.56
C TYR A 119 1.46 4.09 -10.66
N TYR A 120 0.99 4.08 -9.41
CA TYR A 120 1.20 5.15 -8.43
C TYR A 120 0.97 6.56 -9.04
N GLU A 121 1.99 7.42 -9.02
CA GLU A 121 1.94 8.83 -9.44
C GLU A 121 1.75 9.03 -10.94
N ASN A 122 1.99 7.98 -11.73
CA ASN A 122 2.17 8.09 -13.16
C ASN A 122 1.16 7.24 -13.95
N THR A 123 1.01 7.59 -15.22
CA THR A 123 0.26 6.81 -16.21
C THR A 123 1.18 6.46 -17.36
N TYR A 124 1.36 5.16 -17.60
CA TYR A 124 2.26 4.63 -18.60
C TYR A 124 1.47 3.96 -19.74
N SER A 125 2.10 3.84 -20.90
CA SER A 125 1.59 3.08 -22.06
C SER A 125 2.61 2.06 -22.58
N GLN A 126 3.81 2.07 -22.00
CA GLN A 126 4.96 1.27 -22.38
C GLN A 126 5.67 0.76 -21.13
N LEU A 127 6.35 -0.37 -21.23
CA LEU A 127 7.20 -0.91 -20.16
C LEU A 127 8.47 -1.55 -20.73
N TYR A 128 9.44 -1.79 -19.86
CA TYR A 128 10.63 -2.57 -20.12
C TYR A 128 10.57 -3.85 -19.28
N ILE A 129 10.96 -4.97 -19.89
CA ILE A 129 11.00 -6.29 -19.27
C ILE A 129 12.47 -6.63 -19.02
N SER A 130 12.82 -6.91 -17.77
CA SER A 130 14.17 -7.32 -17.39
C SER A 130 14.27 -8.84 -17.29
N ARG A 131 15.38 -9.40 -17.76
CA ARG A 131 15.77 -10.79 -17.53
C ARG A 131 15.88 -11.13 -16.04
N PHE A 132 16.11 -10.14 -15.20
CA PHE A 132 16.31 -10.29 -13.76
C PHE A 132 15.00 -10.40 -12.96
N GLY A 133 13.86 -10.65 -13.63
CA GLY A 133 12.60 -11.01 -12.97
C GLY A 133 11.77 -9.84 -12.46
N PHE A 134 12.02 -8.65 -13.00
CA PHE A 134 11.18 -7.47 -12.81
C PHE A 134 10.86 -6.80 -14.15
N LEU A 135 9.87 -5.93 -14.14
CA LEU A 135 9.60 -4.96 -15.19
C LEU A 135 9.64 -3.55 -14.59
N THR A 136 9.91 -2.55 -15.41
CA THR A 136 9.90 -1.14 -15.02
C THR A 136 9.28 -0.31 -16.14
N PHE A 137 8.80 0.88 -15.80
CA PHE A 137 8.25 1.82 -16.76
C PHE A 137 9.28 2.85 -17.27
N ASN A 138 10.52 2.78 -16.78
CA ASN A 138 11.65 3.64 -17.16
C ASN A 138 12.81 2.82 -17.74
N ASP A 139 13.73 3.44 -18.48
CA ASP A 139 14.89 2.76 -19.07
C ASP A 139 16.16 2.76 -18.21
N ASP A 140 16.04 3.19 -16.95
CA ASP A 140 17.16 3.36 -16.03
C ASP A 140 17.33 2.17 -15.07
N GLY A 141 18.55 1.63 -14.99
CA GLY A 141 18.90 0.58 -14.01
C GLY A 141 18.32 -0.81 -14.29
N ILE A 142 17.85 -1.08 -15.51
CA ILE A 142 17.16 -2.34 -15.86
C ILE A 142 18.06 -3.59 -15.69
N TYR A 143 19.38 -3.40 -15.62
CA TYR A 143 20.37 -4.47 -15.46
C TYR A 143 20.59 -4.91 -14.01
N ASP A 144 19.92 -4.31 -13.04
CA ASP A 144 20.14 -4.66 -11.64
C ASP A 144 19.53 -6.04 -11.33
N SER A 145 20.39 -6.98 -10.96
CA SER A 145 19.97 -8.35 -10.64
C SER A 145 19.36 -8.49 -9.23
N GLN A 146 19.52 -7.48 -8.36
CA GLN A 146 18.92 -7.48 -7.04
C GLN A 146 18.90 -6.08 -6.45
N SER A 147 17.72 -5.66 -5.99
CA SER A 147 17.63 -4.45 -5.17
C SER A 147 16.97 -4.75 -3.83
N ARG A 148 17.38 -4.02 -2.80
CA ARG A 148 16.67 -4.00 -1.52
C ARG A 148 15.60 -2.93 -1.61
N ILE A 149 14.34 -3.30 -1.42
CA ILE A 149 13.24 -2.34 -1.37
C ILE A 149 12.73 -2.19 0.08
N PRO A 150 12.36 -0.98 0.54
CA PRO A 150 12.43 0.29 -0.20
C PRO A 150 13.86 0.86 -0.27
N SER A 151 14.21 1.49 -1.41
CA SER A 151 15.52 2.12 -1.68
C SER A 151 15.38 3.26 -2.70
N PRO A 152 16.21 4.33 -2.62
CA PRO A 152 16.27 5.37 -3.65
C PRO A 152 17.11 4.96 -4.87
N SER A 153 17.82 3.81 -4.81
CA SER A 153 18.63 3.33 -5.92
C SER A 153 17.77 2.85 -7.07
N LEU A 154 18.20 3.15 -8.30
CA LEU A 154 17.61 2.63 -9.52
C LEU A 154 17.70 1.09 -9.56
N PRO A 155 16.76 0.40 -10.24
CA PRO A 155 15.61 0.93 -10.98
C PRO A 155 14.42 1.34 -10.09
N ASN A 156 13.70 2.39 -10.50
CA ASN A 156 12.43 2.83 -9.90
C ASN A 156 11.23 2.36 -10.75
N ASP A 157 10.01 2.60 -10.27
CA ASP A 157 8.75 2.24 -10.94
C ASP A 157 8.70 0.76 -11.33
N VAL A 158 9.20 -0.10 -10.43
CA VAL A 158 9.36 -1.53 -10.66
C VAL A 158 8.13 -2.34 -10.24
N ILE A 159 7.83 -3.40 -10.99
CA ILE A 159 6.98 -4.52 -10.59
C ILE A 159 7.86 -5.78 -10.62
N ALA A 160 8.08 -6.39 -9.45
CA ALA A 160 9.20 -7.29 -9.20
C ALA A 160 8.77 -8.66 -8.61
N PRO A 161 7.91 -9.44 -9.29
CA PRO A 161 7.42 -10.71 -8.75
C PRO A 161 8.52 -11.76 -8.58
N HIS A 162 9.62 -11.65 -9.34
CA HIS A 162 10.72 -12.61 -9.36
C HIS A 162 12.09 -11.93 -9.37
N TRP A 163 12.21 -10.73 -8.79
CA TRP A 163 13.49 -10.01 -8.77
C TRP A 163 14.47 -10.69 -7.81
N VAL A 164 15.30 -11.57 -8.38
CA VAL A 164 16.22 -12.43 -7.66
C VAL A 164 17.61 -12.37 -8.26
N PRO A 165 18.67 -12.60 -7.47
CA PRO A 165 20.04 -12.61 -7.98
C PRO A 165 20.18 -13.57 -9.16
N ALA A 166 20.68 -13.07 -10.29
CA ALA A 166 21.12 -13.91 -11.39
C ALA A 166 22.56 -14.35 -11.16
N TYR A 167 22.79 -15.67 -11.13
CA TYR A 167 24.11 -16.29 -11.02
C TYR A 167 24.55 -16.88 -12.35
#